data_AF-A0A1Y5MPE2-F1
#
_entry.id   AF-A0A1Y5MPE2-F1
#
_cell.length_a   1.000
_cell.length_b   1.000
_cell.length_c   1.000
_cell.angle_alpha   90.00
_cell.angle_beta   90.00
_cell.angle_gamma   90.00
#
_symmetry.space_group_name_H-M   'P 1'
#
loop_
_entity.id
_entity.type
_entity.pdbx_description
1 polymer ?
#
loop_
_entity_poly.entity_id
_entity_poly.type
_entity_poly.pdbx_seq_one_letter_code
_entity_poly.pdbx_strand_id
1 'polypeptide(L)'
;MQNINDLEQALESLKALIKAKKDYEKLSTKYANVSFKDVTRSQRVRISNRLGDAAFDVKVKTDNLHADLVDAGLCEMKERYEQRELRQSAGLGHIYHAAYLPKVPKRYKELQK
;
A
#
# COMPACT_ATOMS: atom_id res chain seq x y z
N MET A 1 27.56 8.65 2.42
CA MET A 1 27.53 8.65 0.94
C MET A 1 26.25 7.96 0.51
N GLN A 2 25.48 8.52 -0.43
CA GLN A 2 24.35 7.82 -1.02
C GLN A 2 24.87 6.62 -1.80
N ASN A 3 24.40 5.43 -1.46
CA ASN A 3 24.78 4.20 -2.14
C ASN A 3 23.92 4.05 -3.41
N ILE A 4 24.55 3.72 -4.54
CA ILE A 4 23.83 3.47 -5.81
C ILE A 4 22.74 2.41 -5.61
N ASN A 5 23.01 1.39 -4.80
CA ASN A 5 22.04 0.33 -4.51
C ASN A 5 20.78 0.87 -3.81
N ASP A 6 20.90 1.88 -2.94
CA ASP A 6 19.75 2.47 -2.25
C ASP A 6 18.91 3.33 -3.21
N LEU A 7 19.56 3.99 -4.18
CA LEU A 7 18.88 4.73 -5.25
C LEU A 7 18.14 3.79 -6.21
N GLU A 8 18.75 2.68 -6.60
CA GLU A 8 18.11 1.63 -7.42
C GLU A 8 16.91 1.01 -6.70
N GLN A 9 17.05 0.76 -5.39
CA GLN A 9 15.95 0.25 -4.57
C GLN A 9 14.78 1.24 -4.49
N ALA A 10 15.06 2.55 -4.32
CA ALA A 10 14.03 3.58 -4.34
C ALA A 10 13.32 3.66 -5.70
N LEU A 11 14.06 3.51 -6.80
CA LEU A 11 13.49 3.46 -8.15
C LEU A 11 12.56 2.25 -8.34
N GLU A 12 12.95 1.06 -7.88
CA GLU A 12 12.11 -0.13 -7.95
C GLU A 12 10.84 0.02 -7.10
N SER A 13 10.95 0.59 -5.90
CA SER A 13 9.78 0.90 -5.06
C SER A 13 8.85 1.92 -5.72
N LEU A 14 9.39 2.91 -6.45
CA LEU A 14 8.58 3.86 -7.22
C LEU A 14 7.84 3.18 -8.37
N LYS A 15 8.52 2.32 -9.14
CA LYS A 15 7.88 1.52 -10.22
C LYS A 15 6.75 0.66 -9.66
N ALA A 16 6.98 0.02 -8.52
CA ALA A 16 5.97 -0.79 -7.85
C ALA A 16 4.74 0.04 -7.44
N LEU A 17 4.94 1.25 -6.89
CA LEU A 17 3.85 2.16 -6.56
C LEU A 17 3.05 2.60 -7.80
N ILE A 18 3.74 2.95 -8.88
CA ILE A 18 3.09 3.32 -10.15
C ILE A 18 2.22 2.18 -10.66
N LYS A 19 2.72 0.94 -10.63
CA LYS A 19 1.95 -0.25 -11.02
C LYS A 19 0.71 -0.43 -10.14
N ALA A 20 0.87 -0.37 -8.81
CA ALA A 20 -0.24 -0.51 -7.87
C ALA A 20 -1.33 0.54 -8.10
N LYS A 21 -0.94 1.81 -8.35
CA LYS A 21 -1.89 2.88 -8.67
C LYS A 21 -2.64 2.62 -9.98
N LYS A 22 -1.95 2.18 -11.04
CA LYS A 22 -2.59 1.82 -12.31
C LYS A 22 -3.58 0.67 -12.15
N ASP A 23 -3.23 -0.36 -11.38
CA ASP A 23 -4.09 -1.51 -11.13
C ASP A 23 -5.35 -1.10 -10.33
N TYR A 24 -5.18 -0.23 -9.32
CA TYR A 24 -6.29 0.35 -8.58
C TYR A 24 -7.21 1.20 -9.47
N GLU A 25 -6.65 2.12 -10.27
CA GLU A 25 -7.41 2.96 -11.21
C GLU A 25 -8.19 2.11 -12.22
N LYS A 26 -7.56 1.06 -12.76
CA LYS A 26 -8.21 0.13 -13.69
C LYS A 26 -9.39 -0.58 -13.03
N LEU A 27 -9.26 -1.02 -11.78
CA LEU A 27 -10.35 -1.65 -11.03
C LEU A 27 -11.45 -0.64 -10.68
N SER A 28 -11.08 0.56 -10.25
CA SER A 28 -11.99 1.64 -9.92
C SER A 28 -12.85 2.01 -11.13
N THR A 29 -12.23 2.25 -12.29
CA THR A 29 -12.93 2.54 -13.54
C THR A 29 -13.80 1.38 -13.99
N LYS A 30 -13.32 0.13 -13.86
CA LYS A 30 -14.11 -1.07 -14.21
C LYS A 30 -15.40 -1.17 -13.39
N TYR A 31 -15.35 -0.83 -12.10
CA TYR A 31 -16.50 -0.96 -11.21
C TYR A 31 -17.33 0.31 -11.04
N ALA A 32 -16.85 1.47 -11.53
CA ALA A 32 -17.57 2.74 -11.46
C ALA A 32 -18.98 2.67 -12.10
N ASN A 33 -19.13 1.89 -13.18
CA ASN A 33 -20.38 1.75 -13.91
C ASN A 33 -21.23 0.55 -13.45
N VAL A 34 -20.81 -0.18 -12.42
CA VAL A 34 -21.59 -1.31 -11.90
C VAL A 34 -22.71 -0.78 -11.03
N SER A 35 -23.94 -0.87 -11.52
CA SER A 35 -25.13 -0.59 -10.72
C SER A 35 -25.26 -1.66 -9.63
N PHE A 36 -25.20 -1.22 -8.37
CA PHE A 36 -25.37 -2.12 -7.23
C PHE A 36 -26.73 -2.83 -7.22
N LYS A 37 -27.76 -2.29 -7.88
CA LYS A 37 -29.08 -2.92 -7.98
C LYS A 37 -29.05 -4.18 -8.86
N ASP A 38 -28.16 -4.22 -9.84
CA ASP A 38 -28.10 -5.28 -10.86
C ASP A 38 -27.13 -6.41 -10.49
N VAL A 39 -26.47 -6.30 -9.32
CA VAL A 39 -25.54 -7.30 -8.80
C VAL A 39 -26.01 -7.91 -7.50
N THR A 40 -25.84 -9.22 -7.40
CA THR A 40 -26.10 -10.02 -6.20
C THR A 40 -25.25 -9.54 -5.02
N ARG A 41 -25.71 -9.77 -3.79
CA ARG A 41 -24.96 -9.46 -2.56
C ARG A 41 -23.52 -10.01 -2.61
N SER A 42 -23.34 -11.24 -3.07
CA SER A 42 -22.03 -11.89 -3.19
C SER A 42 -21.11 -11.18 -4.18
N GLN A 43 -21.64 -10.68 -5.30
CA GLN A 43 -20.88 -9.88 -6.26
C GLN A 43 -20.48 -8.52 -5.68
N ARG A 44 -21.38 -7.85 -4.96
CA ARG A 44 -21.07 -6.57 -4.28
C ARG A 44 -19.91 -6.72 -3.30
N VAL A 45 -19.95 -7.77 -2.47
CA VAL A 45 -18.86 -8.08 -1.53
C VAL A 45 -17.55 -8.32 -2.30
N ARG A 46 -17.57 -9.13 -3.38
CA ARG A 46 -16.36 -9.39 -4.18
C ARG A 46 -15.76 -8.12 -4.80
N ILE A 47 -16.60 -7.20 -5.28
CA ILE A 47 -16.16 -5.91 -5.83
C ILE A 47 -15.51 -5.07 -4.73
N SER A 48 -16.19 -4.94 -3.59
CA SER A 48 -15.67 -4.19 -2.43
C SER A 48 -14.32 -4.73 -1.95
N ASN A 49 -14.18 -6.06 -1.89
CA ASN A 49 -12.94 -6.72 -1.48
C ASN A 49 -11.80 -6.37 -2.44
N ARG A 50 -12.03 -6.55 -3.75
CA ARG A 50 -11.00 -6.28 -4.77
C ARG A 50 -10.54 -4.82 -4.78
N LEU A 51 -11.47 -3.88 -4.61
CA LEU A 51 -11.13 -2.45 -4.50
C LEU A 51 -10.35 -2.16 -3.20
N GLY A 52 -10.79 -2.77 -2.09
CA GLY A 52 -10.09 -2.66 -0.81
C GLY A 52 -8.66 -3.19 -0.87
N ASP A 53 -8.46 -4.37 -1.44
CA ASP A 53 -7.15 -5.01 -1.59
C ASP A 53 -6.22 -4.16 -2.48
N ALA A 54 -6.72 -3.64 -3.60
CA ALA A 54 -5.93 -2.78 -4.48
C ALA A 54 -5.58 -1.43 -3.84
N ALA A 55 -6.53 -0.79 -3.14
CA ALA A 55 -6.26 0.44 -2.38
C ALA A 55 -5.24 0.19 -1.26
N PHE A 56 -5.28 -0.99 -0.65
CA PHE A 56 -4.32 -1.40 0.37
C PHE A 56 -2.92 -1.59 -0.22
N ASP A 57 -2.78 -2.27 -1.36
CA ASP A 57 -1.49 -2.44 -2.02
C ASP A 57 -0.83 -1.07 -2.33
N VAL A 58 -1.62 -0.10 -2.82
CA VAL A 58 -1.13 1.28 -3.02
C VAL A 58 -0.56 1.89 -1.72
N LYS A 59 -1.24 1.71 -0.59
CA LYS A 59 -0.76 2.20 0.71
C LYS A 59 0.57 1.54 1.11
N VAL A 60 0.66 0.21 1.00
CA VAL A 60 1.89 -0.54 1.31
C VAL A 60 3.04 -0.10 0.41
N LYS A 61 2.82 0.04 -0.90
CA LYS A 61 3.87 0.49 -1.83
C LYS A 61 4.30 1.92 -1.54
N THR A 62 3.38 2.78 -1.08
CA THR A 62 3.70 4.15 -0.67
C THR A 62 4.60 4.16 0.57
N ASP A 63 4.29 3.34 1.58
CA ASP A 63 5.11 3.21 2.77
C ASP A 63 6.50 2.63 2.46
N ASN A 64 6.57 1.62 1.58
CA ASN A 64 7.84 1.06 1.12
C ASN A 64 8.69 2.09 0.38
N LEU A 65 8.08 2.85 -0.53
CA LEU A 65 8.77 3.93 -1.24
C LEU A 65 9.31 4.96 -0.26
N HIS A 66 8.51 5.38 0.73
CA HIS A 66 8.98 6.31 1.75
C HIS A 66 10.22 5.79 2.47
N ALA A 67 10.19 4.54 2.94
CA ALA A 67 11.33 3.95 3.64
C ALA A 67 12.59 3.91 2.77
N ASP A 68 12.46 3.52 1.49
CA ASP A 68 13.58 3.45 0.56
C ASP A 68 14.11 4.84 0.18
N LEU A 69 13.25 5.86 0.10
CA LEU A 69 13.68 7.25 -0.11
C LEU A 69 14.44 7.81 1.10
N VAL A 70 14.04 7.47 2.33
CA VAL A 70 14.76 7.84 3.55
C VAL A 70 16.15 7.19 3.58
N ASP A 71 16.21 5.89 3.26
CA ASP A 71 17.48 5.14 3.20
C ASP A 71 18.40 5.70 2.11
N ALA A 72 17.86 6.10 0.96
CA ALA A 72 18.59 6.80 -0.10
C ALA A 72 18.93 8.27 0.23
N GLY A 73 18.46 8.82 1.35
CA GLY A 73 18.67 10.22 1.73
C GLY A 73 17.97 11.23 0.84
N LEU A 74 16.89 10.83 0.16
CA LEU A 74 16.06 11.66 -0.72
C LEU A 74 14.78 12.17 -0.05
N CYS A 75 14.49 11.70 1.17
CA CYS A 75 13.31 12.10 1.92
C CYS A 75 13.64 12.17 3.41
N GLU A 76 12.94 13.06 4.13
CA GLU A 76 13.04 13.15 5.57
C GLU A 76 12.37 11.96 6.25
N MET A 77 12.93 11.60 7.40
CA MET A 77 12.42 10.51 8.20
C MET A 77 11.24 10.98 9.04
N LYS A 78 10.21 10.14 9.16
CA LYS A 78 9.11 10.37 10.10
C LYS A 78 9.60 10.24 11.53
N GLU A 79 8.96 10.99 12.43
CA GLU A 79 9.20 10.89 13.87
C GLU A 79 8.93 9.48 14.41
N ARG A 80 7.89 8.80 13.88
CA ARG A 80 7.50 7.45 14.29
C ARG A 80 7.00 6.62 13.12
N TYR A 81 7.32 5.33 13.15
CA TYR A 81 6.77 4.31 12.26
C TYR A 81 5.83 3.40 13.04
N GLU A 82 4.60 3.85 13.24
CA GLU A 82 3.60 3.14 14.03
C GLU A 82 2.94 2.01 13.23
N GLN A 83 2.56 0.97 13.94
CA GLN A 83 1.73 -0.11 13.40
C GLN A 83 0.38 0.47 12.99
N ARG A 84 -0.08 0.10 11.80
CA ARG A 84 -1.36 0.56 11.26
C ARG A 84 -2.36 -0.57 11.28
N GLU A 85 -3.61 -0.23 11.56
CA GLU A 85 -4.71 -1.17 11.35
C GLU A 85 -5.01 -1.35 9.86
N LEU A 86 -5.18 -2.60 9.50
CA LEU A 86 -5.47 -3.06 8.16
C LEU A 86 -6.87 -3.68 8.19
N ARG A 87 -7.81 -2.99 7.57
CA ARG A 87 -9.16 -3.53 7.35
C ARG A 87 -9.13 -4.37 6.09
N GLN A 88 -8.97 -5.68 6.24
CA GLN A 88 -9.05 -6.63 5.14
C GLN A 88 -10.42 -7.29 5.15
N SER A 89 -11.04 -7.48 3.98
CA SER A 89 -12.29 -8.21 3.95
C SER A 89 -12.05 -9.72 4.03
N ALA A 90 -12.68 -10.38 5.01
CA ALA A 90 -12.64 -11.83 5.18
C ALA A 90 -13.74 -12.57 4.39
N GLY A 91 -14.41 -11.89 3.45
CA GLY A 91 -15.53 -12.45 2.69
C GLY A 91 -16.87 -12.30 3.41
N LEU A 92 -17.97 -12.45 2.67
CA LEU A 92 -19.37 -12.30 3.14
C LEU A 92 -19.71 -10.98 3.87
N GLY A 93 -18.86 -9.95 3.78
CA GLY A 93 -19.02 -8.68 4.47
C GLY A 93 -18.31 -8.59 5.83
N HIS A 94 -17.54 -9.60 6.22
CA HIS A 94 -16.68 -9.56 7.40
C HIS A 94 -15.42 -8.74 7.13
N ILE A 95 -15.02 -7.92 8.10
CA ILE A 95 -13.78 -7.15 8.08
C ILE A 95 -12.86 -7.72 9.16
N TYR A 96 -11.70 -8.21 8.76
CA TYR A 96 -10.61 -8.56 9.65
C TYR A 96 -9.71 -7.35 9.85
N HIS A 97 -9.36 -7.06 11.10
CA HIS A 97 -8.38 -6.04 11.46
C HIS A 97 -7.03 -6.72 11.64
N ALA A 98 -6.22 -6.78 10.57
CA ALA A 98 -4.83 -7.19 10.70
C ALA A 98 -4.01 -5.99 11.14
N ALA A 99 -2.99 -6.20 11.96
CA ALA A 99 -2.08 -5.14 12.32
C ALA A 99 -0.87 -5.22 11.38
N TYR A 100 -0.65 -4.20 10.56
CA TYR A 100 0.46 -4.12 9.60
C TYR A 100 1.49 -3.09 10.07
N LEU A 101 2.75 -3.50 10.13
CA LEU A 101 3.85 -2.59 10.41
C LEU A 101 4.45 -2.11 9.07
N PRO A 102 4.42 -0.80 8.77
CA PRO A 102 5.11 -0.22 7.62
C PRO A 102 6.59 -0.58 7.61
N LYS A 103 7.18 -0.67 6.42
CA LYS A 103 8.64 -0.84 6.30
C LYS A 103 9.34 0.31 7.03
N VAL A 104 10.17 -0.04 8.00
CA VAL A 104 10.98 0.92 8.76
C VAL A 104 12.32 1.08 8.03
N PRO A 105 12.75 2.30 7.68
CA PRO A 105 14.04 2.55 7.04
C PRO A 105 15.20 2.02 7.90
N LYS A 106 16.27 1.56 7.26
CA LYS A 106 17.50 1.12 7.94
C LYS A 106 18.10 2.26 8.76
N ARG A 107 18.13 3.48 8.22
CA ARG A 107 18.68 4.67 8.91
C ARG A 107 17.96 4.97 10.22
N TYR A 108 16.65 4.69 10.29
CA TYR A 108 15.88 4.84 11.53
C TYR A 108 16.37 3.87 12.61
N LYS A 109 16.66 2.62 12.24
CA LYS A 109 17.12 1.59 13.17
C LYS A 109 18.54 1.84 13.67
N GLU A 110 19.37 2.51 12.86
CA GLU A 110 20.73 2.89 13.24
C GLU A 110 20.74 4.01 14.29
N LEU A 111 19.78 4.95 14.24
CA LEU A 111 19.65 6.02 15.24
C LEU A 111 19.08 5.56 16.58
N GLN A 112 18.42 4.40 16.62
CA GLN A 112 17.87 3.83 17.86
C GLN A 112 18.86 2.92 18.61
N LYS A 113 20.06 2.70 18.05
CA LYS A 113 21.15 1.97 18.70
C LYS A 113 22.09 2.92 19.43
#